data_AF-A0A352RH25-F1
#
_entry.id   AF-A0A352RH25-F1
#
_cell.length_a   1.000
_cell.length_b   1.000
_cell.length_c   1.000
_cell.angle_alpha   90.00
_cell.angle_beta   90.00
_cell.angle_gamma   90.00
#
_symmetry.space_group_name_H-M   'P 1'
#
loop_
_entity.id
_entity.type
_entity.pdbx_description
1 polymer ?
#
loop_
_entity_poly.entity_id
_entity_poly.type
_entity_poly.pdbx_seq_one_letter_code
_entity_poly.pdbx_strand_id
1 'polypeptide(L)'
;RDKKCIALVYDDSSIMSDLSSGNWDDFEMPLASEDDNPWGLAVPLEELSCVFGNFMTGMTYNWHQSGRLIELEKKHGIQATNYLVIQKFRSKDWLEGK
;
A
#
# COMPACT_ATOMS: atom_id res chain seq x y z
N ARG A 1 24.92 -3.60 1.37
CA ARG A 1 25.53 -4.97 1.37
C ARG A 1 27.06 -4.94 1.29
N ASP A 2 27.61 -3.98 0.55
CA ASP A 2 29.02 -3.57 0.47
C ASP A 2 29.49 -2.65 1.62
N LYS A 3 28.73 -2.60 2.73
CA LYS A 3 29.05 -1.85 3.97
C LYS A 3 29.25 -0.34 3.83
N LYS A 4 28.73 0.29 2.76
CA LYS A 4 28.80 1.75 2.57
C LYS A 4 27.79 2.53 3.42
N CYS A 5 26.68 1.90 3.80
CA CYS A 5 25.63 2.48 4.64
C CYS A 5 25.29 1.52 5.79
N ILE A 6 24.93 2.08 6.95
CA ILE A 6 24.51 1.31 8.13
C ILE A 6 23.00 1.05 8.19
N ALA A 7 22.21 1.80 7.41
CA ALA A 7 20.76 1.68 7.28
C ALA A 7 20.31 2.22 5.90
N LEU A 8 19.08 1.87 5.51
CA LEU A 8 18.38 2.39 4.34
C LEU A 8 17.06 3.00 4.81
N VAL A 9 16.82 4.26 4.46
CA VAL A 9 15.50 4.91 4.64
C VAL A 9 14.81 4.88 3.29
N TYR A 10 13.67 4.20 3.22
CA TYR A 10 12.90 4.04 1.99
C TYR A 10 11.44 3.69 2.31
N ASP A 11 10.64 3.57 1.27
CA ASP A 11 9.24 3.11 1.35
C ASP A 11 9.12 1.77 2.08
N ASP A 12 8.22 1.72 3.08
CA ASP A 12 8.05 0.59 3.98
C ASP A 12 7.55 -0.67 3.26
N SER A 13 6.63 -0.52 2.31
CA SER A 13 6.08 -1.61 1.51
C SER A 13 7.16 -2.28 0.65
N SER A 14 8.10 -1.48 0.13
CA SER A 14 9.27 -1.95 -0.62
C SER A 14 10.24 -2.70 0.28
N ILE A 15 10.57 -2.15 1.45
CA ILE A 15 11.45 -2.82 2.43
C ILE A 15 10.84 -4.15 2.89
N MET A 16 9.53 -4.19 3.16
CA MET A 16 8.83 -5.42 3.54
C MET A 16 8.85 -6.48 2.44
N SER A 17 8.74 -6.06 1.17
CA SER A 17 8.89 -6.98 0.03
C SER A 17 10.29 -7.58 -0.03
N ASP A 18 11.33 -6.75 0.19
CA ASP A 18 12.72 -7.20 0.26
C ASP A 18 12.97 -8.17 1.43
N LEU A 19 12.49 -7.85 2.63
CA LEU A 19 12.58 -8.73 3.81
C LEU A 19 11.86 -10.07 3.57
N SER A 20 10.76 -10.06 2.82
CA SER A 20 10.02 -11.28 2.45
C SER A 20 10.67 -12.11 1.34
N SER A 21 11.71 -11.59 0.68
CA SER A 21 12.36 -12.26 -0.46
C SER A 21 13.33 -13.38 -0.06
N GLY A 22 13.70 -13.49 1.23
CA GLY A 22 14.72 -14.42 1.73
C GLY A 22 16.17 -13.98 1.43
N ASN A 23 16.38 -12.78 0.88
CA ASN A 23 17.72 -12.26 0.62
C ASN A 23 18.27 -11.38 1.75
N TRP A 24 17.44 -11.05 2.74
CA TRP A 24 17.70 -10.01 3.73
C TRP A 24 17.45 -10.49 5.17
N ASP A 25 17.61 -11.79 5.42
CA ASP A 25 17.29 -12.44 6.71
C ASP A 25 18.06 -11.86 7.91
N ASP A 26 19.22 -11.24 7.67
CA ASP A 26 20.04 -10.58 8.70
C ASP A 26 19.62 -9.12 8.98
N PHE A 27 18.56 -8.62 8.33
CA PHE A 27 18.11 -7.23 8.39
C PHE A 27 16.67 -7.13 8.88
N GLU A 28 16.31 -5.96 9.40
CA GLU A 28 14.99 -5.65 9.93
C GLU A 28 14.58 -4.21 9.57
N MET A 29 13.28 -3.93 9.73
CA MET A 29 12.72 -2.58 9.64
C MET A 29 12.06 -2.23 10.98
N PRO A 30 12.84 -1.83 12.01
CA PRO A 30 12.34 -1.71 13.38
C PRO A 30 11.62 -0.38 13.64
N LEU A 31 11.81 0.61 12.76
CA LEU A 31 11.21 1.93 12.90
C LEU A 31 9.80 1.92 12.30
N ALA A 32 8.89 2.67 12.93
CA ALA A 32 7.60 2.97 12.35
C ALA A 32 7.76 3.91 11.14
N SER A 33 6.86 3.80 10.17
CA SER A 33 6.79 4.71 9.03
C SER A 33 6.57 6.15 9.51
N GLU A 34 7.44 7.07 9.10
CA GLU A 34 7.36 8.48 9.52
C GLU A 34 6.31 9.27 8.71
N ASP A 35 6.29 9.06 7.38
CA ASP A 35 5.42 9.78 6.45
C ASP A 35 4.49 8.81 5.67
N ASP A 36 3.19 9.11 5.67
CA ASP A 36 2.21 8.39 4.85
C ASP A 36 2.26 8.90 3.39
N ASN A 37 3.01 8.21 2.52
CA ASN A 37 3.08 8.49 1.09
C ASN A 37 2.38 7.38 0.27
N PRO A 38 1.06 7.50 0.04
CA PRO A 38 0.31 6.43 -0.62
C PRO A 38 0.68 6.28 -2.09
N TRP A 39 0.72 5.02 -2.54
CA TRP A 39 0.97 4.68 -3.93
C TRP A 39 -0.27 4.91 -4.79
N GLY A 40 -0.07 5.54 -5.95
CA GLY A 40 -1.11 5.78 -6.94
C GLY A 40 -0.96 4.88 -8.16
N LEU A 41 -2.08 4.58 -8.81
CA LEU A 41 -2.10 3.91 -10.11
C LEU A 41 -2.13 4.96 -11.20
N ALA A 42 -0.99 5.18 -11.85
CA ALA A 42 -0.88 6.14 -12.93
C ALA A 42 -1.65 5.67 -14.17
N VAL A 43 -2.30 6.61 -14.85
CA VAL A 43 -2.94 6.41 -16.16
C VAL A 43 -2.38 7.45 -17.14
N PRO A 44 -2.39 7.19 -18.47
CA PRO A 44 -2.03 8.20 -19.46
C PRO A 44 -2.86 9.46 -19.28
N LEU A 45 -2.26 10.64 -19.51
CA LEU A 45 -2.92 11.92 -19.27
C LEU A 45 -4.15 12.10 -20.16
N GLU A 46 -4.06 11.64 -21.40
CA GLU A 46 -5.13 11.59 -22.38
C GLU A 46 -6.29 10.67 -21.97
N GLU A 47 -6.04 9.71 -21.06
CA GLU A 47 -7.04 8.75 -20.57
C GLU A 47 -7.61 9.11 -19.19
N LEU A 48 -7.10 10.16 -18.55
CA LEU A 48 -7.43 10.52 -17.16
C LEU A 48 -8.94 10.66 -16.92
N SER A 49 -9.66 11.25 -17.87
CA SER A 49 -11.12 11.42 -17.82
C SER A 49 -11.87 10.52 -18.79
N CYS A 50 -11.19 9.55 -19.39
CA CYS A 50 -11.75 8.59 -20.35
C CYS A 50 -12.17 7.31 -19.63
N VAL A 51 -12.53 6.27 -20.41
CA VAL A 51 -13.01 5.00 -19.85
C VAL A 51 -11.98 4.39 -18.90
N PHE A 52 -10.70 4.42 -19.26
CA PHE A 52 -9.66 3.78 -18.45
C PHE A 52 -9.40 4.53 -17.14
N GLY A 53 -9.31 5.87 -17.16
CA GLY A 53 -9.17 6.67 -15.94
C GLY A 53 -10.33 6.46 -14.95
N ASN A 54 -11.56 6.52 -15.44
CA ASN A 54 -12.75 6.27 -14.62
C ASN A 54 -12.81 4.83 -14.07
N PHE A 55 -12.43 3.85 -14.90
CA PHE A 55 -12.33 2.46 -14.47
C PHE A 55 -11.33 2.30 -13.32
N MET A 56 -10.11 2.86 -13.46
CA MET A 56 -9.08 2.76 -12.43
C MET A 56 -9.47 3.46 -11.13
N THR A 57 -10.15 4.61 -11.21
CA THR A 57 -10.73 5.27 -10.02
C THR A 57 -11.77 4.38 -9.33
N GLY A 58 -12.69 3.78 -10.09
CA GLY A 58 -13.71 2.87 -9.55
C GLY A 58 -13.12 1.63 -8.88
N MET A 59 -12.10 1.01 -9.51
CA MET A 59 -11.37 -0.12 -8.93
C MET A 59 -10.69 0.27 -7.62
N THR A 60 -10.00 1.42 -7.59
CA THR A 60 -9.31 1.92 -6.40
C THR A 60 -10.27 2.14 -5.25
N TYR A 61 -11.41 2.78 -5.51
CA TYR A 61 -12.47 2.96 -4.52
C TYR A 61 -12.98 1.61 -4.00
N ASN A 62 -13.28 0.66 -4.90
CA ASN A 62 -13.79 -0.65 -4.52
C ASN A 62 -12.80 -1.43 -3.64
N TRP A 63 -11.49 -1.36 -3.94
CA TRP A 63 -10.47 -2.02 -3.13
C TRP A 63 -10.37 -1.46 -1.71
N HIS A 64 -10.48 -0.14 -1.54
CA HIS A 64 -10.54 0.48 -0.23
C HIS A 64 -11.84 0.14 0.49
N GLN A 65 -12.98 0.30 -0.19
CA GLN A 65 -14.31 0.04 0.38
C GLN A 65 -14.49 -1.41 0.80
N SER A 66 -14.01 -2.38 0.01
CA SER A 66 -14.09 -3.82 0.35
C SER A 66 -13.10 -4.22 1.43
N GLY A 67 -11.94 -3.56 1.53
CA GLY A 67 -10.83 -3.96 2.40
C GLY A 67 -9.89 -4.97 1.73
N ARG A 68 -10.03 -5.18 0.42
CA ARG A 68 -9.23 -6.13 -0.35
C ARG A 68 -7.72 -5.94 -0.18
N LEU A 69 -7.24 -4.70 -0.10
CA LEU A 69 -5.80 -4.43 0.03
C LEU A 69 -5.26 -4.86 1.40
N ILE A 70 -6.04 -4.67 2.47
CA ILE A 70 -5.68 -5.12 3.82
C ILE A 70 -5.61 -6.65 3.89
N GLU A 71 -6.52 -7.35 3.20
CA GLU A 71 -6.47 -8.81 3.08
C GLU A 71 -5.19 -9.28 2.37
N LEU A 72 -4.76 -8.54 1.33
CA LEU A 72 -3.54 -8.83 0.59
C LEU A 72 -2.29 -8.57 1.43
N GLU A 73 -2.23 -7.47 2.17
CA GLU A 73 -1.12 -7.21 3.12
C GLU A 73 -0.97 -8.39 4.08
N LYS A 74 -2.08 -8.81 4.71
CA LYS A 74 -2.08 -9.96 5.63
C LYS A 74 -1.64 -11.25 4.95
N LYS A 75 -2.12 -11.52 3.74
CA LYS A 75 -1.74 -12.72 2.97
C LYS A 75 -0.24 -12.76 2.67
N HIS A 76 0.36 -11.61 2.43
CA HIS A 76 1.77 -11.48 2.06
C HIS A 76 2.69 -11.17 3.25
N GLY A 77 2.18 -11.18 4.49
CA GLY A 77 2.99 -10.92 5.68
C GLY A 77 3.47 -9.47 5.80
N ILE A 78 2.82 -8.54 5.08
CA ILE A 78 3.13 -7.11 5.12
C ILE A 78 2.43 -6.51 6.34
N GLN A 79 3.13 -5.62 7.07
CA GLN A 79 2.53 -4.87 8.16
C GLN A 79 1.34 -4.05 7.65
N ALA A 80 0.25 -4.02 8.41
CA ALA A 80 -0.91 -3.22 8.04
C ALA A 80 -0.53 -1.73 7.95
N THR A 81 -0.77 -1.11 6.80
CA THR A 81 -0.50 0.31 6.60
C THR A 81 -1.63 1.17 7.19
N ASN A 82 -1.27 2.24 7.90
CA ASN A 82 -2.26 3.18 8.47
C ASN A 82 -3.14 3.80 7.38
N TYR A 83 -2.55 4.09 6.22
CA TYR A 83 -3.27 4.60 5.06
C TYR A 83 -4.46 3.71 4.67
N LEU A 84 -4.27 2.40 4.53
CA LEU A 84 -5.36 1.52 4.10
C LEU A 84 -6.47 1.38 5.16
N VAL A 85 -6.11 1.40 6.44
CA VAL A 85 -7.09 1.43 7.55
C VAL A 85 -7.94 2.70 7.46
N ILE A 86 -7.31 3.85 7.26
CA ILE A 86 -8.00 5.14 7.11
C ILE A 86 -8.89 5.14 5.86
N GLN A 87 -8.40 4.65 4.71
CA GLN A 87 -9.19 4.63 3.47
C GLN A 87 -10.38 3.67 3.55
N LYS A 88 -10.24 2.51 4.19
CA LYS A 88 -11.35 1.60 4.44
C LYS A 88 -12.42 2.25 5.31
N PHE A 89 -12.02 2.97 6.35
CA PHE A 89 -12.95 3.73 7.19
C PHE A 89 -13.66 4.85 6.39
N ARG A 90 -12.92 5.63 5.61
CA ARG A 90 -13.46 6.73 4.80
C ARG A 90 -14.38 6.27 3.68
N SER A 91 -14.09 5.10 3.11
CA SER A 91 -14.85 4.50 2.02
C SER A 91 -15.95 3.57 2.52
N LYS A 92 -16.24 3.56 3.83
CA LYS A 92 -17.27 2.68 4.40
C LYS A 92 -18.62 2.94 3.73
N ASP A 93 -19.34 1.87 3.43
CA ASP A 93 -20.72 2.00 2.97
C ASP A 93 -21.58 2.59 4.09
N TRP A 94 -22.29 3.68 3.80
CA TRP A 94 -23.19 4.33 4.74
C TRP A 94 -24.42 3.47 5.08
N LEU A 95 -24.65 2.38 4.34
CA LEU A 95 -25.64 1.34 4.60
C LEU A 95 -25.11 0.20 5.47
N GLU A 96 -23.79 0.04 5.65
CA GLU A 96 -23.23 -1.03 6.50
C GLU A 96 -23.58 -0.79 7.99
N GLY A 97 -24.58 -1.53 8.46
CA GLY A 97 -25.04 -1.53 9.85
C GLY A 97 -26.37 -0.82 10.11
N LYS A 98 -27.11 -0.43 9.06
CA LYS A 98 -28.53 -0.08 9.12
C LYS A 98 -29.40 -1.26 8.71
#